data_AF-L2GPJ3-F1
#
_entry.id   AF-L2GPJ3-F1
#
_cell.length_a   1.000
_cell.length_b   1.000
_cell.length_c   1.000
_cell.angle_alpha   90.00
_cell.angle_beta   90.00
_cell.angle_gamma   90.00
#
_symmetry.space_group_name_H-M   'P 1'
#
loop_
_entity.id
_entity.type
_entity.pdbx_description
1 polymer ?
#
loop_
_entity_poly.entity_id
_entity_poly.type
_entity_poly.pdbx_seq_one_letter_code
_entity_poly.pdbx_strand_id
1 'polypeptide(L)'
;MAQRQPMITKRVCKLKEVKETASYIEVAKVLDGKDTHQAINYLLANIHCCKIDERLFSLIFRKLRPFLRQIMDATIKQRVFFDMMIFKSFAKILQFSELAYERFLEYFSEQDITEVFEILGECQEKSKEYLACLIECILTKFRQSASLFKEIVSNQMLNFQNTHKTSIDLNFEFKIILHLISTNNFGDNLKEYYSQFILPCALFSPTANFEPTSKLVDSICSISPECQKLTLGYFLKVYNQANSLQQVKIVELTTKIIHSIFFFHSKISVEWEFCEILNHALKSESYLVIDCVIEMFGDAAVKRFITDCFKSVLPRIFDNLYRLSKRFWRNEQRYKTIQTIGNILRIDSEVFEECLVKYNKKRFYSGSQDPSLDDENFFINQIKRMQYNFN
;
A
#
# COMPACT_ATOMS: atom_id res chain seq x y z
N MET A 1 -57.41 39.40 3.07
CA MET A 1 -56.91 38.11 2.55
C MET A 1 -55.91 37.55 3.53
N ALA A 2 -56.30 36.58 4.36
CA ALA A 2 -55.42 35.96 5.35
C ALA A 2 -54.70 34.76 4.71
N GLN A 3 -53.38 34.88 4.52
CA GLN A 3 -52.53 33.76 4.10
C GLN A 3 -52.35 32.80 5.28
N ARG A 4 -52.92 31.60 5.18
CA ARG A 4 -52.64 30.47 6.08
C ARG A 4 -51.29 29.86 5.68
N GLN A 5 -50.27 30.03 6.52
CA GLN A 5 -49.05 29.21 6.45
C GLN A 5 -49.32 27.79 6.97
N PRO A 6 -48.67 26.74 6.42
CA PRO A 6 -49.00 25.36 6.73
C PRO A 6 -48.42 24.93 8.09
N MET A 7 -49.31 24.63 9.05
CA MET A 7 -49.03 24.02 10.37
C MET A 7 -48.57 22.53 10.30
N ILE A 8 -47.99 22.08 9.18
CA ILE A 8 -47.70 20.65 8.95
C ILE A 8 -46.25 20.29 9.34
N THR A 9 -45.30 21.23 9.34
CA THR A 9 -43.89 20.94 9.66
C THR A 9 -43.61 20.67 11.15
N LYS A 10 -44.34 21.27 12.10
CA LYS A 10 -44.13 21.02 13.54
C LYS A 10 -44.66 19.67 14.05
N ARG A 11 -45.73 19.12 13.44
CA ARG A 11 -46.30 17.81 13.84
C ARG A 11 -45.48 16.63 13.34
N VAL A 12 -44.89 16.74 12.15
CA VAL A 12 -44.02 15.69 11.59
C VAL A 12 -42.70 15.61 12.36
N CYS A 13 -42.09 16.73 12.76
CA CYS A 13 -40.93 16.73 13.66
C CYS A 13 -41.24 16.11 15.02
N LYS A 14 -42.36 16.48 15.66
CA LYS A 14 -42.79 15.88 16.94
C LYS A 14 -43.07 14.38 16.86
N LEU A 15 -43.67 13.89 15.77
CA LEU A 15 -43.93 12.46 15.58
C LEU A 15 -42.64 11.66 15.33
N LYS A 16 -41.64 12.27 14.69
CA LYS A 16 -40.32 11.67 14.48
C LYS A 16 -39.53 11.61 15.79
N GLU A 17 -39.51 12.70 16.56
CA GLU A 17 -38.90 12.76 17.90
C GLU A 17 -39.56 11.77 18.86
N VAL A 18 -40.90 11.65 18.88
CA VAL A 18 -41.60 10.70 19.77
C VAL A 18 -41.29 9.24 19.40
N LYS A 19 -41.12 8.92 18.11
CA LYS A 19 -40.68 7.58 17.67
C LYS A 19 -39.23 7.29 18.05
N GLU A 20 -38.33 8.24 17.88
CA GLU A 20 -36.92 8.11 18.27
C GLU A 20 -36.76 7.98 19.80
N THR A 21 -37.55 8.71 20.57
CA THR A 21 -37.52 8.66 22.05
C THR A 21 -38.12 7.36 22.61
N ALA A 22 -39.20 6.84 22.00
CA ALA A 22 -39.77 5.55 22.36
C ALA A 22 -38.79 4.39 22.08
N SER A 23 -38.07 4.47 20.96
CA SER A 23 -37.02 3.52 20.60
C SER A 23 -35.84 3.54 21.60
N TYR A 24 -35.42 4.71 22.08
CA TYR A 24 -34.38 4.83 23.13
C TYR A 24 -34.78 4.10 24.43
N ILE A 25 -36.01 4.31 24.92
CA ILE A 25 -36.46 3.75 26.20
C ILE A 25 -36.59 2.23 26.11
N GLU A 26 -37.07 1.69 24.99
CA GLU A 26 -37.13 0.25 24.76
C GLU A 26 -35.74 -0.37 24.68
N VAL A 27 -34.81 0.25 23.93
CA VAL A 27 -33.42 -0.24 23.84
C VAL A 27 -32.73 -0.21 25.20
N ALA A 28 -32.84 0.89 25.95
CA ALA A 28 -32.24 0.99 27.28
C ALA A 28 -32.81 -0.03 28.29
N LYS A 29 -34.14 -0.21 28.33
CA LYS A 29 -34.79 -1.21 29.19
C LYS A 29 -34.37 -2.65 28.83
N VAL A 30 -34.25 -2.93 27.54
CA VAL A 30 -33.83 -4.24 27.05
C VAL A 30 -32.35 -4.51 27.37
N LEU A 31 -31.48 -3.50 27.32
CA LEU A 31 -30.06 -3.61 27.65
C LEU A 31 -29.79 -3.82 29.16
N ASP A 32 -30.68 -3.33 30.02
CA ASP A 32 -30.56 -3.53 31.47
C ASP A 32 -31.02 -4.92 31.94
N GLY A 33 -31.92 -5.58 31.21
CA GLY A 33 -32.50 -6.88 31.61
C GLY A 33 -31.96 -8.14 30.90
N LYS A 34 -31.21 -8.02 29.79
CA LYS A 34 -30.72 -9.17 29.01
C LYS A 34 -29.30 -9.59 29.36
N ASP A 35 -28.96 -10.85 29.08
CA ASP A 35 -27.55 -11.25 28.97
C ASP A 35 -26.88 -10.41 27.87
N THR A 36 -25.60 -10.11 28.05
CA THR A 36 -24.88 -9.14 27.22
C THR A 36 -24.87 -9.49 25.73
N HIS A 37 -24.84 -10.78 25.39
CA HIS A 37 -24.85 -11.28 24.02
C HIS A 37 -26.18 -10.99 23.32
N GLN A 38 -27.29 -11.24 24.00
CA GLN A 38 -28.62 -10.88 23.51
C GLN A 38 -28.83 -9.36 23.45
N ALA A 39 -28.23 -8.63 24.40
CA ALA A 39 -28.20 -7.17 24.40
C ALA A 39 -27.48 -6.62 23.16
N ILE A 40 -26.31 -7.17 22.81
CA ILE A 40 -25.53 -6.80 21.61
C ILE A 40 -26.30 -7.09 20.32
N ASN A 41 -26.88 -8.29 20.20
CA ASN A 41 -27.66 -8.66 19.00
C ASN A 41 -28.91 -7.77 18.84
N TYR A 42 -29.57 -7.43 19.94
CA TYR A 42 -30.70 -6.51 19.91
C TYR A 42 -30.29 -5.08 19.52
N LEU A 43 -29.16 -4.58 20.06
CA LEU A 43 -28.55 -3.33 19.65
C LEU A 43 -28.30 -3.32 18.14
N LEU A 44 -27.63 -4.34 17.63
CA LEU A 44 -27.29 -4.47 16.22
C LEU A 44 -28.50 -4.40 15.29
N ALA A 45 -29.60 -5.05 15.67
CA ALA A 45 -30.82 -5.08 14.87
C ALA A 45 -31.56 -3.73 14.84
N ASN A 46 -31.33 -2.87 15.83
CA ASN A 46 -32.14 -1.66 16.03
C ASN A 46 -31.33 -0.36 15.96
N ILE A 47 -30.00 -0.43 15.86
CA ILE A 47 -29.13 0.75 15.97
C ILE A 47 -29.36 1.78 14.87
N HIS A 48 -29.77 1.35 13.68
CA HIS A 48 -30.08 2.23 12.54
C HIS A 48 -31.37 3.03 12.76
N CYS A 49 -32.21 2.62 13.71
CA CYS A 49 -33.47 3.26 14.04
C CYS A 49 -33.37 4.19 15.26
N CYS A 50 -32.19 4.27 15.90
CA CYS A 50 -31.99 4.99 17.15
C CYS A 50 -31.05 6.19 16.94
N LYS A 51 -31.42 7.36 17.45
CA LYS A 51 -30.44 8.44 17.66
C LYS A 51 -29.59 8.08 18.88
N ILE A 52 -28.28 7.89 18.69
CA ILE A 52 -27.36 7.52 19.77
C ILE A 52 -26.83 8.80 20.42
N ASP A 53 -27.53 9.24 21.46
CA ASP A 53 -27.05 10.29 22.34
C ASP A 53 -25.97 9.79 23.30
N GLU A 54 -25.38 10.72 24.05
CA GLU A 54 -24.31 10.45 25.00
C GLU A 54 -24.71 9.45 26.10
N ARG A 55 -25.97 9.48 26.56
CA ARG A 55 -26.47 8.58 27.61
C ARG A 55 -26.59 7.16 27.11
N LEU A 56 -27.16 6.97 25.92
CA LEU A 56 -27.24 5.67 25.28
C LEU A 56 -25.84 5.14 24.98
N PHE A 57 -24.95 5.99 24.46
CA PHE A 57 -23.56 5.61 24.23
C PHE A 57 -22.88 5.14 25.50
N SER A 58 -23.02 5.88 26.61
CA SER A 58 -22.48 5.48 27.92
C SER A 58 -23.01 4.12 28.38
N LEU A 59 -24.30 3.86 28.22
CA LEU A 59 -24.91 2.59 28.60
C LEU A 59 -24.38 1.43 27.75
N ILE A 60 -24.36 1.63 26.42
CA ILE A 60 -23.82 0.69 25.46
C ILE A 60 -22.36 0.37 25.81
N PHE A 61 -21.54 1.40 26.01
CA PHE A 61 -20.13 1.25 26.28
C PHE A 61 -19.88 0.57 27.62
N ARG A 62 -20.62 0.92 28.68
CA ARG A 62 -20.53 0.24 29.98
C ARG A 62 -20.80 -1.26 29.86
N LYS A 63 -21.70 -1.68 28.97
CA LYS A 63 -22.02 -3.09 28.72
C LYS A 63 -20.98 -3.76 27.80
N LEU A 64 -20.40 -3.03 26.84
CA LEU A 64 -19.39 -3.56 25.91
C LEU A 64 -17.97 -3.62 26.49
N ARG A 65 -17.59 -2.68 27.38
CA ARG A 65 -16.23 -2.57 27.91
C ARG A 65 -15.71 -3.83 28.58
N PRO A 66 -16.47 -4.53 29.44
CA PRO A 66 -16.02 -5.79 30.03
C PRO A 66 -15.75 -6.84 28.98
N PHE A 67 -16.51 -6.85 27.88
CA PHE A 67 -16.30 -7.77 26.76
C PHE A 67 -15.06 -7.40 25.97
N LEU A 68 -14.84 -6.13 25.67
CA LEU A 68 -13.60 -5.68 25.03
C LEU A 68 -12.39 -6.10 25.86
N ARG A 69 -12.41 -5.88 27.18
CA ARG A 69 -11.32 -6.31 28.09
C ARG A 69 -11.18 -7.83 28.19
N GLN A 70 -12.29 -8.54 28.34
CA GLN A 70 -12.27 -10.00 28.39
C GLN A 70 -11.77 -10.61 27.07
N ILE A 71 -12.16 -10.03 25.94
CA ILE A 71 -11.66 -10.39 24.62
C ILE A 71 -10.15 -10.15 24.58
N MET A 72 -9.69 -8.99 25.05
CA MET A 72 -8.27 -8.65 25.09
C MET A 72 -7.47 -9.65 25.95
N ASP A 73 -7.95 -9.95 27.15
CA ASP A 73 -7.35 -10.91 28.09
C ASP A 73 -7.39 -12.37 27.60
N ALA A 74 -8.47 -12.78 26.92
CA ALA A 74 -8.64 -14.12 26.39
C ALA A 74 -7.78 -14.35 25.14
N THR A 75 -7.51 -13.31 24.35
CA THR A 75 -6.66 -13.39 23.17
C THR A 75 -5.22 -13.73 23.55
N ILE A 76 -4.71 -13.09 24.61
CA ILE A 76 -3.39 -13.38 25.20
C ILE A 76 -3.27 -14.84 25.65
N LYS A 77 -4.39 -15.48 26.03
CA LYS A 77 -4.37 -16.80 26.68
C LYS A 77 -4.79 -17.97 25.79
N GLN A 78 -5.67 -17.80 24.78
CA GLN A 78 -6.39 -18.95 24.20
C GLN A 78 -6.70 -18.92 22.69
N ARG A 79 -6.23 -17.94 21.88
CA ARG A 79 -6.48 -17.88 20.42
C ARG A 79 -7.96 -18.13 20.02
N VAL A 80 -8.89 -17.54 20.75
CA VAL A 80 -10.34 -17.84 20.63
C VAL A 80 -10.96 -17.10 19.44
N PHE A 81 -11.98 -17.73 18.85
CA PHE A 81 -12.84 -17.15 17.82
C PHE A 81 -13.54 -15.89 18.37
N PHE A 82 -13.29 -14.75 17.76
CA PHE A 82 -13.91 -13.49 18.17
C PHE A 82 -15.38 -13.47 17.75
N ASP A 83 -16.22 -12.87 18.59
CA ASP A 83 -17.54 -12.46 18.15
C ASP A 83 -17.41 -11.20 17.28
N MET A 84 -17.18 -11.42 15.99
CA MET A 84 -17.06 -10.42 14.93
C MET A 84 -18.22 -9.41 14.93
N MET A 85 -19.35 -9.82 15.48
CA MET A 85 -20.52 -9.00 15.75
C MET A 85 -20.18 -7.79 16.62
N ILE A 86 -19.30 -7.91 17.63
CA ILE A 86 -19.01 -6.84 18.61
C ILE A 86 -18.26 -5.69 17.96
N PHE A 87 -17.14 -5.95 17.27
CA PHE A 87 -16.38 -4.89 16.58
C PHE A 87 -17.22 -4.21 15.50
N LYS A 88 -18.00 -4.99 14.74
CA LYS A 88 -18.93 -4.46 13.74
C LYS A 88 -20.05 -3.62 14.37
N SER A 89 -20.55 -4.02 15.54
CA SER A 89 -21.49 -3.22 16.33
C SER A 89 -20.86 -1.90 16.72
N PHE A 90 -19.65 -1.96 17.25
CA PHE A 90 -18.97 -0.80 17.78
C PHE A 90 -18.63 0.22 16.69
N ALA A 91 -18.15 -0.25 15.54
CA ALA A 91 -17.97 0.58 14.35
C ALA A 91 -19.29 1.27 13.94
N LYS A 92 -20.41 0.54 13.90
CA LYS A 92 -21.73 1.12 13.62
C LYS A 92 -22.17 2.14 14.68
N ILE A 93 -22.01 1.83 15.97
CA ILE A 93 -22.35 2.74 17.08
C ILE A 93 -21.59 4.05 16.92
N LEU A 94 -20.29 3.98 16.61
CA LEU A 94 -19.47 5.16 16.38
C LEU A 94 -19.93 5.94 15.15
N GLN A 95 -20.31 5.29 14.06
CA GLN A 95 -20.82 6.00 12.87
C GLN A 95 -22.10 6.80 13.14
N PHE A 96 -22.99 6.32 14.02
CA PHE A 96 -24.29 6.94 14.28
C PHE A 96 -24.36 7.84 15.52
N SER A 97 -23.33 7.89 16.36
CA SER A 97 -23.36 8.74 17.56
C SER A 97 -23.05 10.22 17.28
N GLU A 98 -23.52 11.13 18.13
CA GLU A 98 -23.09 12.55 18.15
C GLU A 98 -21.98 12.80 19.18
N LEU A 99 -21.23 11.74 19.53
CA LEU A 99 -20.25 11.76 20.60
C LEU A 99 -19.05 12.68 20.29
N ALA A 100 -18.67 13.52 21.25
CA ALA A 100 -17.43 14.30 21.22
C ALA A 100 -16.19 13.44 21.52
N TYR A 101 -15.01 13.87 21.05
CA TYR A 101 -13.77 13.08 21.20
C TYR A 101 -13.35 12.91 22.66
N GLU A 102 -13.48 13.96 23.47
CA GLU A 102 -13.11 13.96 24.88
C GLU A 102 -13.95 12.92 25.64
N ARG A 103 -15.25 12.83 25.31
CA ARG A 103 -16.14 11.82 25.86
C ARG A 103 -15.80 10.42 25.37
N PHE A 104 -15.43 10.27 24.11
CA PHE A 104 -14.94 8.99 23.61
C PHE A 104 -13.75 8.47 24.43
N LEU A 105 -12.79 9.33 24.77
CA LEU A 105 -11.61 8.94 25.56
C LEU A 105 -11.93 8.55 27.01
N GLU A 106 -13.00 9.08 27.61
CA GLU A 106 -13.48 8.63 28.94
C GLU A 106 -13.90 7.15 28.92
N TYR A 107 -14.36 6.69 27.75
CA TYR A 107 -14.83 5.33 27.53
C TYR A 107 -13.69 4.43 27.02
N PHE A 108 -13.03 4.85 25.95
CA PHE A 108 -11.98 4.11 25.25
C PHE A 108 -10.68 4.92 25.30
N SER A 109 -9.91 4.69 26.35
CA SER A 109 -8.69 5.47 26.64
C SER A 109 -7.60 5.21 25.62
N GLU A 110 -6.59 6.09 25.58
CA GLU A 110 -5.40 5.89 24.74
C GLU A 110 -4.67 4.58 25.07
N GLN A 111 -4.71 4.17 26.34
CA GLN A 111 -4.19 2.88 26.78
C GLN A 111 -5.00 1.71 26.20
N ASP A 112 -6.34 1.78 26.25
CA ASP A 112 -7.20 0.75 25.65
C ASP A 112 -6.94 0.65 24.12
N ILE A 113 -6.66 1.76 23.43
CA ILE A 113 -6.28 1.77 22.00
C ILE A 113 -4.93 1.08 21.80
N THR A 114 -3.92 1.38 22.63
CA THR A 114 -2.58 0.80 22.52
C THR A 114 -2.60 -0.70 22.75
N GLU A 115 -3.27 -1.16 23.81
CA GLU A 115 -3.41 -2.58 24.14
C GLU A 115 -4.09 -3.36 22.98
N VAL A 116 -5.09 -2.74 22.33
CA VAL A 116 -5.74 -3.31 21.15
C VAL A 116 -4.76 -3.54 19.98
N PHE A 117 -3.75 -2.67 19.82
CA PHE A 117 -2.68 -2.85 18.83
C PHE A 117 -1.69 -3.95 19.18
N GLU A 118 -1.35 -4.11 20.46
CA GLU A 118 -0.45 -5.18 20.89
C GLU A 118 -1.05 -6.56 20.61
N ILE A 119 -2.36 -6.69 20.80
CA ILE A 119 -3.10 -7.94 20.61
C ILE A 119 -3.26 -8.31 19.12
N LEU A 120 -3.18 -7.34 18.21
CA LEU A 120 -3.34 -7.56 16.77
C LEU A 120 -2.31 -8.50 16.17
N GLY A 121 -1.07 -8.48 16.67
CA GLY A 121 -0.02 -9.40 16.22
C GLY A 121 -0.40 -10.87 16.40
N GLU A 122 -1.30 -11.17 17.33
CA GLU A 122 -1.71 -12.53 17.70
C GLU A 122 -3.10 -12.92 17.16
N CYS A 123 -3.82 -11.99 16.53
CA CYS A 123 -5.16 -12.20 16.01
C CYS A 123 -5.21 -12.97 14.68
N GLN A 124 -6.32 -13.67 14.43
CA GLN A 124 -6.62 -14.23 13.10
C GLN A 124 -6.93 -13.11 12.08
N GLU A 125 -6.66 -13.38 10.80
CA GLU A 125 -6.81 -12.41 9.69
C GLU A 125 -8.18 -11.70 9.69
N LYS A 126 -9.26 -12.47 9.85
CA LYS A 126 -10.62 -11.94 9.82
C LYS A 126 -10.91 -10.99 10.99
N SER A 127 -10.30 -11.19 12.16
CA SER A 127 -10.41 -10.27 13.29
C SER A 127 -9.66 -8.96 13.03
N LYS A 128 -8.49 -9.05 12.39
CA LYS A 128 -7.71 -7.87 11.98
C LYS A 128 -8.52 -6.99 11.02
N GLU A 129 -9.28 -7.56 10.09
CA GLU A 129 -10.15 -6.80 9.18
C GLU A 129 -11.22 -5.99 9.92
N TYR A 130 -11.91 -6.57 10.91
CA TYR A 130 -12.92 -5.84 11.67
C TYR A 130 -12.32 -4.75 12.54
N LEU A 131 -11.14 -5.00 13.09
CA LEU A 131 -10.46 -3.98 13.86
C LEU A 131 -9.96 -2.84 12.96
N ALA A 132 -9.46 -3.14 11.76
CA ALA A 132 -9.13 -2.11 10.78
C ALA A 132 -10.35 -1.22 10.52
N CYS A 133 -11.52 -1.82 10.30
CA CYS A 133 -12.77 -1.08 10.10
C CYS A 133 -13.15 -0.22 11.33
N LEU A 134 -12.95 -0.72 12.56
CA LEU A 134 -13.17 0.07 13.77
C LEU A 134 -12.23 1.27 13.83
N ILE A 135 -10.94 1.06 13.56
CA ILE A 135 -9.93 2.12 13.57
C ILE A 135 -10.23 3.17 12.50
N GLU A 136 -10.60 2.75 11.30
CA GLU A 136 -11.04 3.66 10.23
C GLU A 136 -12.25 4.50 10.68
N CYS A 137 -13.22 3.91 11.38
CA CYS A 137 -14.36 4.65 11.93
C CYS A 137 -13.92 5.66 13.00
N ILE A 138 -13.00 5.28 13.89
CA ILE A 138 -12.44 6.17 14.92
C ILE A 138 -11.70 7.34 14.25
N LEU A 139 -10.80 7.07 13.29
CA LEU A 139 -10.01 8.08 12.58
C LEU A 139 -10.88 9.02 11.74
N THR A 140 -11.92 8.49 11.08
CA THR A 140 -12.86 9.29 10.29
C THR A 140 -13.65 10.24 11.19
N LYS A 141 -14.08 9.76 12.36
CA LYS A 141 -14.91 10.53 13.28
C LYS A 141 -14.11 11.50 14.15
N PHE A 142 -12.97 11.05 14.64
CA PHE A 142 -12.16 11.73 15.64
C PHE A 142 -10.76 11.98 15.07
N ARG A 143 -10.62 13.01 14.23
CA ARG A 143 -9.35 13.34 13.59
C ARG A 143 -8.22 13.60 14.60
N GLN A 144 -8.56 14.06 15.80
CA GLN A 144 -7.63 14.28 16.91
C GLN A 144 -6.88 12.99 17.29
N SER A 145 -7.47 11.82 17.09
CA SER A 145 -6.82 10.53 17.39
C SER A 145 -5.67 10.19 16.43
N ALA A 146 -5.54 10.88 15.29
CA ALA A 146 -4.55 10.56 14.28
C ALA A 146 -3.10 10.62 14.80
N SER A 147 -2.78 11.51 15.74
CA SER A 147 -1.44 11.57 16.36
C SER A 147 -1.10 10.28 17.10
N LEU A 148 -2.03 9.80 17.94
CA LEU A 148 -1.89 8.56 18.69
C LEU A 148 -1.70 7.37 17.75
N PHE A 149 -2.53 7.24 16.71
CA PHE A 149 -2.41 6.15 15.74
C PHE A 149 -1.08 6.19 14.97
N LYS A 150 -0.59 7.38 14.60
CA LYS A 150 0.73 7.53 13.98
C LYS A 150 1.84 7.07 14.92
N GLU A 151 1.79 7.45 16.19
CA GLU A 151 2.79 7.07 17.19
C GLU A 151 2.82 5.55 17.37
N ILE A 152 1.65 4.93 17.59
CA ILE A 152 1.53 3.48 17.76
C ILE A 152 2.11 2.74 16.54
N VAL A 153 1.69 3.13 15.33
CA VAL A 153 2.16 2.50 14.10
C VAL A 153 3.66 2.73 13.88
N SER A 154 4.17 3.93 14.19
CA SER A 154 5.60 4.24 14.09
C SER A 154 6.43 3.35 15.03
N ASN A 155 5.98 3.17 16.26
CA ASN A 155 6.64 2.31 17.24
C ASN A 155 6.67 0.85 16.79
N GLN A 156 5.58 0.34 16.21
CA GLN A 156 5.54 -1.00 15.62
C GLN A 156 6.52 -1.12 14.44
N MET A 157 6.55 -0.12 13.55
CA MET A 157 7.49 -0.12 12.42
C MET A 157 8.95 -0.08 12.87
N LEU A 158 9.30 0.76 13.86
CA LEU A 158 10.64 0.79 14.42
C LEU A 158 11.01 -0.55 15.07
N ASN A 159 10.07 -1.17 15.80
CA ASN A 159 10.29 -2.49 16.38
C ASN A 159 10.54 -3.55 15.29
N PHE A 160 9.78 -3.51 14.19
CA PHE A 160 10.01 -4.37 13.02
C PHE A 160 11.40 -4.14 12.41
N GLN A 161 11.78 -2.87 12.20
CA GLN A 161 13.09 -2.51 11.65
C GLN A 161 14.25 -2.99 12.52
N ASN A 162 14.11 -2.91 13.86
CA ASN A 162 15.16 -3.26 14.80
C ASN A 162 15.28 -4.75 15.07
N THR A 163 14.16 -5.47 15.12
CA THR A 163 14.13 -6.88 15.55
C THR A 163 14.00 -7.87 14.40
N HIS A 164 13.58 -7.40 13.21
CA HIS A 164 13.19 -8.23 12.07
C HIS A 164 12.19 -9.34 12.41
N LYS A 165 11.50 -9.24 13.56
CA LYS A 165 10.52 -10.25 13.98
C LYS A 165 9.28 -10.14 13.10
N THR A 166 8.91 -11.28 12.53
CA THR A 166 7.75 -11.47 11.64
C THR A 166 6.40 -11.45 12.36
N SER A 167 6.37 -11.21 13.68
CA SER A 167 5.12 -11.16 14.47
C SER A 167 4.29 -9.89 14.22
N ILE A 168 4.86 -8.88 13.57
CA ILE A 168 4.15 -7.64 13.21
C ILE A 168 3.59 -7.83 11.80
N ASP A 169 2.27 -7.80 11.68
CA ASP A 169 1.59 -7.92 10.39
C ASP A 169 1.51 -6.58 9.66
N LEU A 170 2.65 -6.16 9.10
CA LEU A 170 2.82 -4.87 8.41
C LEU A 170 1.69 -4.50 7.42
N ASN A 171 0.96 -5.48 6.88
CA ASN A 171 -0.17 -5.20 6.00
C ASN A 171 -1.28 -4.43 6.72
N PHE A 172 -1.51 -4.73 7.99
CA PHE A 172 -2.48 -4.05 8.82
C PHE A 172 -2.05 -2.60 9.11
N GLU A 173 -0.80 -2.39 9.52
CA GLU A 173 -0.27 -1.05 9.73
C GLU A 173 -0.30 -0.22 8.44
N PHE A 174 0.03 -0.83 7.29
CA PHE A 174 -0.06 -0.17 5.99
C PHE A 174 -1.49 0.23 5.61
N LYS A 175 -2.51 -0.56 5.98
CA LYS A 175 -3.93 -0.17 5.79
C LYS A 175 -4.29 1.06 6.61
N ILE A 176 -3.87 1.12 7.88
CA ILE A 176 -4.12 2.29 8.74
C ILE A 176 -3.43 3.53 8.17
N ILE A 177 -2.18 3.39 7.72
CA ILE A 177 -1.45 4.50 7.11
C ILE A 177 -2.13 4.97 5.82
N LEU A 178 -2.58 4.06 4.97
CA LEU A 178 -3.35 4.41 3.76
C LEU A 178 -4.59 5.24 4.13
N HIS A 179 -5.30 4.88 5.20
CA HIS A 179 -6.44 5.67 5.68
C HIS A 179 -6.02 7.05 6.24
N LEU A 180 -4.91 7.12 6.98
CA LEU A 180 -4.37 8.40 7.46
C LEU A 180 -3.93 9.31 6.30
N ILE A 181 -3.41 8.74 5.22
CA ILE A 181 -3.07 9.47 3.99
C ILE A 181 -4.34 9.99 3.30
N SER A 182 -5.35 9.13 3.10
CA SER A 182 -6.59 9.49 2.39
C SER A 182 -7.40 10.57 3.11
N THR A 183 -7.25 10.66 4.44
CA THR A 183 -7.87 11.68 5.28
C THR A 183 -7.01 12.94 5.48
N ASN A 184 -5.90 13.05 4.74
CA ASN A 184 -4.93 14.15 4.79
C ASN A 184 -4.40 14.45 6.21
N ASN A 185 -4.24 13.41 7.04
CA ASN A 185 -3.76 13.59 8.40
C ASN A 185 -2.24 13.81 8.47
N PHE A 186 -1.48 13.59 7.40
CA PHE A 186 -0.02 13.80 7.40
C PHE A 186 0.41 15.24 7.06
N GLY A 187 -0.35 15.95 6.21
CA GLY A 187 0.06 17.26 5.71
C GLY A 187 1.50 17.24 5.15
N ASP A 188 2.28 18.26 5.52
CA ASP A 188 3.67 18.43 5.04
C ASP A 188 4.64 17.38 5.60
N ASN A 189 4.28 16.70 6.69
CA ASN A 189 5.14 15.71 7.36
C ASN A 189 5.15 14.34 6.65
N LEU A 190 4.36 14.15 5.58
CA LEU A 190 4.24 12.87 4.89
C LEU A 190 5.59 12.35 4.40
N LYS A 191 6.43 13.22 3.84
CA LYS A 191 7.74 12.86 3.29
C LYS A 191 8.69 12.34 4.35
N GLU A 192 8.79 13.04 5.47
CA GLU A 192 9.64 12.65 6.59
C GLU A 192 9.18 11.30 7.15
N TYR A 193 7.87 11.20 7.45
CA TYR A 193 7.27 9.96 7.95
C TYR A 193 7.47 8.78 7.01
N TYR A 194 7.28 9.00 5.71
CA TYR A 194 7.49 7.99 4.68
C TYR A 194 8.94 7.48 4.66
N SER A 195 9.90 8.40 4.69
CA SER A 195 11.33 8.07 4.63
C SER A 195 11.82 7.33 5.88
N GLN A 196 11.30 7.68 7.06
CA GLN A 196 11.75 7.12 8.34
C GLN A 196 11.08 5.78 8.67
N PHE A 197 9.77 5.65 8.44
CA PHE A 197 9.01 4.51 8.95
C PHE A 197 8.57 3.54 7.86
N ILE A 198 8.00 4.07 6.76
CA ILE A 198 7.31 3.24 5.77
C ILE A 198 8.30 2.59 4.81
N LEU A 199 9.18 3.39 4.23
CA LEU A 199 10.06 2.95 3.15
C LEU A 199 11.04 1.84 3.57
N PRO A 200 11.64 1.88 4.79
CA PRO A 200 12.42 0.76 5.28
C PRO A 200 11.60 -0.53 5.42
N CYS A 201 10.39 -0.44 5.96
CA CYS A 201 9.52 -1.61 6.17
C CYS A 201 9.00 -2.21 4.84
N ALA A 202 8.76 -1.38 3.84
CA ALA A 202 8.16 -1.78 2.57
C ALA A 202 8.94 -2.89 1.86
N LEU A 203 10.28 -2.81 1.84
CA LEU A 203 11.12 -3.81 1.16
C LEU A 203 11.31 -5.09 1.95
N PHE A 204 11.41 -4.98 3.28
CA PHE A 204 11.77 -6.09 4.15
C PHE A 204 10.55 -6.86 4.67
N SER A 205 9.32 -6.45 4.32
CA SER A 205 8.10 -7.19 4.66
C SER A 205 8.18 -8.65 4.17
N PRO A 206 7.95 -9.65 5.06
CA PRO A 206 8.02 -11.08 4.78
C PRO A 206 6.90 -11.56 3.84
N THR A 207 7.05 -11.21 2.57
CA THR A 207 6.84 -12.02 1.35
C THR A 207 5.56 -12.84 1.10
N ALA A 208 4.47 -12.74 1.86
CA ALA A 208 3.21 -13.39 1.47
C ALA A 208 2.24 -12.47 0.70
N ASN A 209 2.23 -11.16 0.98
CA ASN A 209 1.28 -10.23 0.39
C ASN A 209 1.97 -8.92 0.00
N PHE A 210 2.44 -8.82 -1.24
CA PHE A 210 3.12 -7.62 -1.75
C PHE A 210 2.13 -6.47 -2.04
N GLU A 211 0.85 -6.79 -2.22
CA GLU A 211 -0.19 -5.85 -2.65
C GLU A 211 -0.38 -4.64 -1.71
N PRO A 212 -0.43 -4.78 -0.37
CA PRO A 212 -0.62 -3.63 0.53
C PRO A 212 0.57 -2.67 0.51
N THR A 213 1.79 -3.20 0.54
CA THR A 213 3.02 -2.40 0.37
C THR A 213 3.00 -1.63 -0.93
N SER A 214 2.65 -2.33 -2.01
CA SER A 214 2.67 -1.78 -3.36
C SER A 214 1.65 -0.65 -3.51
N LYS A 215 0.43 -0.84 -2.99
CA LYS A 215 -0.61 0.20 -2.93
C LYS A 215 -0.19 1.41 -2.08
N LEU A 216 0.48 1.17 -0.96
CA LEU A 216 0.95 2.25 -0.09
C LEU A 216 2.01 3.12 -0.77
N VAL A 217 3.03 2.49 -1.37
CA VAL A 217 4.07 3.21 -2.10
C VAL A 217 3.47 3.98 -3.27
N ASP A 218 2.60 3.35 -4.06
CA ASP A 218 1.92 3.98 -5.19
C ASP A 218 1.07 5.19 -4.76
N SER A 219 0.28 5.05 -3.69
CA SER A 219 -0.54 6.14 -3.15
C SER A 219 0.31 7.32 -2.68
N ILE A 220 1.42 7.08 -1.98
CA ILE A 220 2.31 8.14 -1.48
C ILE A 220 3.01 8.84 -2.64
N CYS A 221 3.59 8.08 -3.58
CA CYS A 221 4.29 8.63 -4.74
C CYS A 221 3.37 9.40 -5.68
N SER A 222 2.08 9.08 -5.70
CA SER A 222 1.05 9.80 -6.47
C SER A 222 0.65 11.13 -5.85
N ILE A 223 0.68 11.22 -4.52
CA ILE A 223 0.33 12.45 -3.78
C ILE A 223 1.54 13.38 -3.65
N SER A 224 2.73 12.82 -3.44
CA SER A 224 3.96 13.58 -3.23
C SER A 224 5.01 13.16 -4.27
N PRO A 225 5.18 13.94 -5.35
CA PRO A 225 6.21 13.70 -6.35
C PRO A 225 7.61 13.54 -5.74
N GLU A 226 7.94 14.30 -4.70
CA GLU A 226 9.25 14.23 -4.05
C GLU A 226 9.55 12.85 -3.45
N CYS A 227 8.51 12.13 -3.02
CA CYS A 227 8.63 10.76 -2.57
C CYS A 227 9.06 9.83 -3.71
N GLN A 228 8.71 10.10 -4.98
CA GLN A 228 9.11 9.27 -6.13
C GLN A 228 10.63 9.15 -6.21
N LYS A 229 11.33 10.29 -6.19
CA LYS A 229 12.81 10.33 -6.25
C LYS A 229 13.43 9.74 -4.99
N LEU A 230 12.86 10.04 -3.82
CA LEU A 230 13.33 9.51 -2.54
C LEU A 230 13.27 7.98 -2.53
N THR A 231 12.16 7.39 -3.00
CA THR A 231 11.97 5.94 -3.08
C THR A 231 12.98 5.28 -3.99
N LEU A 232 13.17 5.80 -5.20
CA LEU A 232 14.14 5.23 -6.14
C LEU A 232 15.59 5.37 -5.64
N GLY A 233 15.93 6.52 -5.02
CA GLY A 233 17.23 6.72 -4.38
C GLY A 233 17.49 5.72 -3.23
N TYR A 234 16.47 5.42 -2.43
CA TYR A 234 16.55 4.40 -1.40
C TYR A 234 16.72 2.99 -2.00
N PHE A 235 15.95 2.65 -3.03
CA PHE A 235 16.05 1.38 -3.74
C PHE A 235 17.46 1.12 -4.26
N LEU A 236 18.10 2.13 -4.87
CA LEU A 236 19.49 2.04 -5.29
C LEU A 236 20.45 1.70 -4.16
N LYS A 237 20.29 2.37 -3.00
CA LYS A 237 21.15 2.18 -1.84
C LYS A 237 21.11 0.73 -1.33
N VAL A 238 19.94 0.10 -1.36
CA VAL A 238 19.71 -1.23 -0.76
C VAL A 238 19.71 -2.37 -1.78
N TYR A 239 19.70 -2.09 -3.08
CA TYR A 239 19.54 -3.09 -4.15
C TYR A 239 20.55 -4.25 -4.04
N ASN A 240 21.83 -3.93 -3.86
CA ASN A 240 22.89 -4.94 -3.81
C ASN A 240 22.90 -5.77 -2.51
N GLN A 241 22.18 -5.31 -1.48
CA GLN A 241 22.01 -6.01 -0.20
C GLN A 241 20.73 -6.87 -0.21
N ALA A 242 19.80 -6.58 -1.12
CA ALA A 242 18.54 -7.26 -1.25
C ALA A 242 18.71 -8.65 -1.87
N ASN A 243 17.97 -9.64 -1.37
CA ASN A 243 17.87 -10.95 -2.01
C ASN A 243 17.08 -10.88 -3.33
N SER A 244 17.12 -11.94 -4.12
CA SER A 244 16.46 -11.97 -5.44
C SER A 244 14.95 -11.62 -5.41
N LEU A 245 14.21 -12.06 -4.38
CA LEU A 245 12.78 -11.73 -4.25
C LEU A 245 12.56 -10.25 -3.92
N GLN A 246 13.42 -9.67 -3.09
CA GLN A 246 13.40 -8.25 -2.78
C GLN A 246 13.81 -7.39 -3.98
N GLN A 247 14.77 -7.86 -4.79
CA GLN A 247 15.14 -7.21 -6.05
C GLN A 247 13.97 -7.17 -7.03
N VAL A 248 13.22 -8.28 -7.17
CA VAL A 248 11.97 -8.30 -7.95
C VAL A 248 11.00 -7.24 -7.44
N LYS A 249 10.74 -7.18 -6.13
CA LYS A 249 9.87 -6.15 -5.54
C LYS A 249 10.34 -4.72 -5.86
N ILE A 250 11.65 -4.46 -5.82
CA ILE A 250 12.21 -3.16 -6.17
C ILE A 250 11.88 -2.81 -7.63
N VAL A 251 12.07 -3.75 -8.56
CA VAL A 251 11.74 -3.55 -9.98
C VAL A 251 10.24 -3.30 -10.16
N GLU A 252 9.37 -4.09 -9.53
CA GLU A 252 7.92 -3.89 -9.58
C GLU A 252 7.47 -2.53 -9.02
N LEU A 253 8.03 -2.11 -7.88
CA LEU A 253 7.74 -0.78 -7.31
C LEU A 253 8.29 0.34 -8.19
N THR A 254 9.44 0.13 -8.83
CA THR A 254 10.00 1.07 -9.79
C THR A 254 9.05 1.27 -10.97
N THR A 255 8.49 0.19 -11.53
CA THR A 255 7.45 0.26 -12.57
C THR A 255 6.27 1.11 -12.14
N LYS A 256 5.74 0.90 -10.93
CA LYS A 256 4.62 1.70 -10.40
C LYS A 256 4.96 3.17 -10.18
N ILE A 257 6.18 3.48 -9.76
CA ILE A 257 6.63 4.87 -9.64
C ILE A 257 6.66 5.55 -11.02
N ILE A 258 7.13 4.85 -12.06
CA ILE A 258 7.09 5.36 -13.44
C ILE A 258 5.65 5.56 -13.92
N HIS A 259 4.72 4.65 -13.58
CA HIS A 259 3.28 4.84 -13.84
C HIS A 259 2.77 6.13 -13.22
N SER A 260 3.08 6.35 -11.94
CA SER A 260 2.66 7.54 -11.21
C SER A 260 3.23 8.82 -11.84
N ILE A 261 4.52 8.84 -12.19
CA ILE A 261 5.14 9.99 -12.88
C ILE A 261 4.41 10.32 -14.18
N PHE A 262 4.12 9.27 -14.96
CA PHE A 262 3.45 9.42 -16.24
C PHE A 262 2.01 9.92 -16.08
N PHE A 263 1.23 9.30 -15.19
CA PHE A 263 -0.19 9.62 -14.98
C PHE A 263 -0.40 11.01 -14.38
N PHE A 264 0.47 11.42 -13.45
CA PHE A 264 0.36 12.71 -12.77
C PHE A 264 1.19 13.83 -13.42
N HIS A 265 1.82 13.56 -14.57
CA HIS A 265 2.72 14.51 -15.27
C HIS A 265 3.74 15.16 -14.35
N SER A 266 4.32 14.36 -13.45
CA SER A 266 5.33 14.83 -12.50
C SER A 266 6.54 15.38 -13.26
N LYS A 267 6.95 16.61 -12.94
CA LYS A 267 8.15 17.24 -13.54
C LYS A 267 9.46 16.76 -12.91
N ILE A 268 9.42 15.73 -12.06
CA ILE A 268 10.61 15.24 -11.36
C ILE A 268 11.41 14.33 -12.28
N SER A 269 12.66 14.74 -12.51
CA SER A 269 13.65 13.90 -13.18
C SER A 269 14.08 12.76 -12.26
N VAL A 270 13.71 11.54 -12.63
CA VAL A 270 14.16 10.28 -12.02
C VAL A 270 14.95 9.39 -12.98
N GLU A 271 15.30 9.91 -14.16
CA GLU A 271 15.93 9.14 -15.24
C GLU A 271 17.21 8.43 -14.78
N TRP A 272 18.03 9.11 -13.98
CA TRP A 272 19.28 8.56 -13.48
C TRP A 272 19.02 7.38 -12.56
N GLU A 273 18.13 7.56 -11.57
CA GLU A 273 17.81 6.52 -10.60
C GLU A 273 17.20 5.29 -11.30
N PHE A 274 16.29 5.52 -12.24
CA PHE A 274 15.70 4.48 -13.07
C PHE A 274 16.75 3.68 -13.86
N CYS A 275 17.68 4.37 -14.53
CA CYS A 275 18.74 3.72 -15.29
C CYS A 275 19.67 2.88 -14.42
N GLU A 276 20.02 3.35 -13.23
CA GLU A 276 20.90 2.62 -12.32
C GLU A 276 20.21 1.37 -11.75
N ILE A 277 18.92 1.44 -11.38
CA ILE A 277 18.15 0.27 -10.95
C ILE A 277 18.09 -0.76 -12.08
N LEU A 278 17.78 -0.32 -13.30
CA LEU A 278 17.80 -1.16 -14.50
C LEU A 278 19.15 -1.84 -14.71
N ASN A 279 20.25 -1.09 -14.59
CA ASN A 279 21.58 -1.61 -14.77
C ASN A 279 21.95 -2.68 -13.74
N HIS A 280 21.58 -2.47 -12.47
CA HIS A 280 21.75 -3.50 -11.44
C HIS A 280 20.91 -4.73 -11.74
N ALA A 281 19.66 -4.55 -12.15
CA ALA A 281 18.74 -5.64 -12.42
C ALA A 281 19.14 -6.47 -13.66
N LEU A 282 19.53 -5.82 -14.76
CA LEU A 282 20.02 -6.47 -15.98
C LEU A 282 21.33 -7.26 -15.78
N LYS A 283 22.13 -6.91 -14.77
CA LYS A 283 23.34 -7.66 -14.39
C LYS A 283 23.03 -8.90 -13.53
N SER A 284 21.82 -8.98 -12.96
CA SER A 284 21.46 -10.05 -12.04
C SER A 284 21.61 -11.43 -12.67
N GLU A 285 22.01 -12.39 -11.84
CA GLU A 285 22.06 -13.82 -12.20
C GLU A 285 20.72 -14.51 -11.92
N SER A 286 19.83 -13.85 -11.16
CA SER A 286 18.50 -14.36 -10.85
C SER A 286 17.58 -14.21 -12.06
N TYR A 287 17.07 -15.33 -12.56
CA TYR A 287 16.10 -15.30 -13.66
C TYR A 287 14.80 -14.58 -13.29
N LEU A 288 14.38 -14.61 -12.02
CA LEU A 288 13.17 -13.91 -11.56
C LEU A 288 13.32 -12.40 -11.72
N VAL A 289 14.51 -11.87 -11.44
CA VAL A 289 14.79 -10.43 -11.57
C VAL A 289 14.83 -10.05 -13.04
N ILE A 290 15.48 -10.86 -13.87
CA ILE A 290 15.54 -10.62 -15.31
C ILE A 290 14.16 -10.68 -15.95
N ASP A 291 13.34 -11.69 -15.63
CA ASP A 291 11.97 -11.81 -16.13
C ASP A 291 11.15 -10.57 -15.76
N CYS A 292 11.23 -10.11 -14.52
CA CYS A 292 10.55 -8.90 -14.05
C CYS A 292 11.01 -7.63 -14.81
N VAL A 293 12.30 -7.48 -15.08
CA VAL A 293 12.83 -6.34 -15.88
C VAL A 293 12.36 -6.40 -17.33
N ILE A 294 12.36 -7.58 -17.93
CA ILE A 294 11.91 -7.77 -19.32
C ILE A 294 10.40 -7.46 -19.43
N GLU A 295 9.60 -7.90 -18.46
CA GLU A 295 8.18 -7.53 -18.36
C GLU A 295 7.99 -6.02 -18.19
N MET A 296 8.84 -5.36 -17.38
CA MET A 296 8.82 -3.91 -17.21
C MET A 296 9.01 -3.16 -18.54
N PHE A 297 9.86 -3.63 -19.46
CA PHE A 297 9.99 -3.00 -20.79
C PHE A 297 8.74 -3.16 -21.68
N GLY A 298 7.92 -4.17 -21.41
CA GLY A 298 6.65 -4.38 -22.09
C GLY A 298 5.52 -3.47 -21.58
N ASP A 299 5.71 -2.86 -20.42
CA ASP A 299 4.73 -1.97 -19.82
C ASP A 299 4.57 -0.66 -20.61
N ALA A 300 3.32 -0.23 -20.83
CA ALA A 300 3.01 0.90 -21.69
C ALA A 300 3.52 2.25 -21.14
N ALA A 301 3.43 2.47 -19.82
CA ALA A 301 3.87 3.71 -19.20
C ALA A 301 5.40 3.77 -19.17
N VAL A 302 6.07 2.64 -18.87
CA VAL A 302 7.53 2.55 -18.93
C VAL A 302 8.04 2.74 -20.36
N LYS A 303 7.42 2.09 -21.35
CA LYS A 303 7.78 2.27 -22.76
C LYS A 303 7.68 3.72 -23.20
N ARG A 304 6.61 4.42 -22.78
CA ARG A 304 6.44 5.84 -23.07
C ARG A 304 7.51 6.70 -22.38
N PHE A 305 7.77 6.46 -21.10
CA PHE A 305 8.83 7.14 -20.35
C PHE A 305 10.21 6.96 -21.03
N ILE A 306 10.55 5.73 -21.43
CA ILE A 306 11.79 5.43 -22.16
C ILE A 306 11.83 6.14 -23.51
N THR A 307 10.70 6.26 -24.21
CA THR A 307 10.61 6.95 -25.50
C THR A 307 10.88 8.45 -25.35
N ASP A 308 10.28 9.07 -24.33
CA ASP A 308 10.43 10.50 -24.04
C ASP A 308 11.89 10.84 -23.64
N CYS A 309 12.58 9.92 -22.98
CA CYS A 309 13.95 10.08 -22.50
C CYS A 309 14.99 9.20 -23.25
N PHE A 310 14.68 8.77 -24.48
CA PHE A 310 15.44 7.68 -25.12
C PHE A 310 16.93 7.96 -25.29
N LYS A 311 17.25 9.19 -25.70
CA LYS A 311 18.62 9.66 -25.95
C LYS A 311 19.48 9.68 -24.68
N SER A 312 18.89 9.83 -23.50
CA SER A 312 19.60 9.80 -22.22
C SER A 312 19.60 8.40 -21.60
N VAL A 313 18.49 7.66 -21.72
CA VAL A 313 18.30 6.34 -21.10
C VAL A 313 19.08 5.26 -21.82
N LEU A 314 18.93 5.12 -23.14
CA LEU A 314 19.51 3.97 -23.86
C LEU A 314 21.03 3.87 -23.67
N PRO A 315 21.83 4.95 -23.85
CA PRO A 315 23.28 4.86 -23.68
C PRO A 315 23.73 4.41 -22.29
N ARG A 316 22.91 4.62 -21.25
CA ARG A 316 23.22 4.24 -19.87
C ARG A 316 22.98 2.76 -19.61
N ILE A 317 21.99 2.16 -20.26
CA ILE A 317 21.58 0.77 -20.01
C ILE A 317 22.05 -0.21 -21.09
N PHE A 318 22.49 0.29 -22.24
CA PHE A 318 22.78 -0.50 -23.44
C PHE A 318 23.74 -1.65 -23.19
N ASP A 319 24.89 -1.40 -22.54
CA ASP A 319 25.93 -2.40 -22.36
C ASP A 319 25.40 -3.65 -21.61
N ASN A 320 24.58 -3.46 -20.57
CA ASN A 320 24.03 -4.56 -19.78
C ASN A 320 22.88 -5.26 -20.49
N LEU A 321 22.00 -4.49 -21.14
CA LEU A 321 20.90 -5.02 -21.94
C LEU A 321 21.43 -5.89 -23.09
N TYR A 322 22.44 -5.40 -23.81
CA TYR A 322 23.02 -6.11 -24.94
C TYR A 322 23.74 -7.38 -24.50
N ARG A 323 24.52 -7.32 -23.42
CA ARG A 323 25.18 -8.50 -22.81
C ARG A 323 24.18 -9.56 -22.36
N LEU A 324 23.04 -9.15 -21.79
CA LEU A 324 22.01 -10.08 -21.31
C LEU A 324 21.53 -11.00 -22.43
N SER A 325 21.32 -10.47 -23.64
CA SER A 325 20.86 -11.27 -24.79
C SER A 325 21.83 -12.35 -25.27
N LYS A 326 23.12 -12.21 -24.89
CA LYS A 326 24.18 -13.17 -25.21
C LYS A 326 24.44 -14.16 -24.06
N ARG A 327 24.30 -13.72 -22.80
CA ARG A 327 24.63 -14.52 -21.60
C ARG A 327 23.54 -15.52 -21.19
N PHE A 328 22.27 -15.26 -21.50
CA PHE A 328 21.17 -15.98 -20.84
C PHE A 328 21.01 -17.42 -21.36
N TRP A 329 21.16 -18.40 -20.45
CA TRP A 329 21.13 -19.84 -20.77
C TRP A 329 19.73 -20.39 -21.03
N ARG A 330 18.67 -19.73 -20.50
CA ARG A 330 17.29 -20.15 -20.76
C ARG A 330 16.77 -19.58 -22.08
N ASN A 331 16.39 -20.46 -22.99
CA ASN A 331 15.96 -20.10 -24.35
C ASN A 331 14.72 -19.18 -24.38
N GLU A 332 13.72 -19.42 -23.53
CA GLU A 332 12.49 -18.61 -23.50
C GLU A 332 12.80 -17.16 -23.12
N GLN A 333 13.57 -16.96 -22.04
CA GLN A 333 14.01 -15.64 -21.59
C GLN A 333 14.92 -14.96 -22.60
N ARG A 334 15.81 -15.71 -23.26
CA ARG A 334 16.65 -15.19 -24.33
C ARG A 334 15.79 -14.63 -25.48
N TYR A 335 14.73 -15.35 -25.87
CA TYR A 335 13.79 -14.88 -26.88
C TYR A 335 13.06 -13.59 -26.46
N LYS A 336 12.50 -13.54 -25.24
CA LYS A 336 11.84 -12.32 -24.71
C LYS A 336 12.82 -11.13 -24.63
N THR A 337 14.08 -11.38 -24.26
CA THR A 337 15.14 -10.37 -24.25
C THR A 337 15.43 -9.85 -25.65
N ILE A 338 15.57 -10.74 -26.63
CA ILE A 338 15.79 -10.39 -28.04
C ILE A 338 14.61 -9.57 -28.59
N GLN A 339 13.37 -9.95 -28.28
CA GLN A 339 12.19 -9.17 -28.63
C GLN A 339 12.21 -7.77 -28.01
N THR A 340 12.60 -7.67 -26.74
CA THR A 340 12.74 -6.40 -26.02
C THR A 340 13.77 -5.49 -26.69
N ILE A 341 14.92 -6.03 -27.07
CA ILE A 341 15.93 -5.29 -27.84
C ILE A 341 15.38 -4.87 -29.19
N GLY A 342 14.65 -5.74 -29.90
CA GLY A 342 13.99 -5.40 -31.15
C GLY A 342 12.99 -4.25 -31.00
N ASN A 343 12.23 -4.22 -29.90
CA ASN A 343 11.32 -3.12 -29.59
C ASN A 343 12.06 -1.82 -29.30
N ILE A 344 13.19 -1.87 -28.57
CA ILE A 344 14.03 -0.71 -28.27
C ILE A 344 14.65 -0.15 -29.56
N LEU A 345 15.16 -1.00 -30.45
CA LEU A 345 15.68 -0.60 -31.77
C LEU A 345 14.64 0.15 -32.60
N ARG A 346 13.36 -0.21 -32.48
CA ARG A 346 12.26 0.44 -33.20
C ARG A 346 11.89 1.83 -32.66
N ILE A 347 12.34 2.21 -31.46
CA ILE A 347 12.07 3.53 -30.89
C ILE A 347 12.88 4.60 -31.62
N ASP A 348 14.19 4.40 -31.71
CA ASP A 348 15.11 5.27 -32.47
C ASP A 348 16.35 4.43 -32.86
N SER A 349 16.42 4.07 -34.14
CA SER A 349 17.47 3.19 -34.67
C SER A 349 18.84 3.85 -34.68
N GLU A 350 18.91 5.17 -34.85
CA GLU A 350 20.17 5.91 -34.93
C GLU A 350 20.88 5.87 -33.57
N VAL A 351 20.15 6.20 -32.49
CA VAL A 351 20.71 6.16 -31.13
C VAL A 351 21.11 4.73 -30.75
N PHE A 352 20.35 3.73 -31.19
CA PHE A 352 20.70 2.33 -30.97
C PHE A 352 22.01 1.94 -31.66
N GLU A 353 22.15 2.27 -32.94
CA GLU A 353 23.37 2.01 -33.72
C GLU A 353 24.59 2.71 -33.12
N GLU A 354 24.43 3.97 -32.69
CA GLU A 354 25.49 4.68 -31.98
C GLU A 354 25.96 3.94 -30.71
N CYS A 355 25.02 3.43 -29.92
CA CYS A 355 25.32 2.66 -28.71
C CYS A 355 26.03 1.35 -29.05
N LEU A 356 25.59 0.65 -30.11
CA LEU A 356 26.23 -0.57 -30.60
C LEU A 356 27.67 -0.33 -31.07
N VAL A 357 27.91 0.75 -31.83
CA VAL A 357 29.26 1.14 -32.26
C VAL A 357 30.14 1.45 -31.05
N LYS A 358 29.63 2.19 -30.05
CA LYS A 358 30.35 2.49 -28.81
C LYS A 358 30.68 1.21 -28.03
N TYR A 359 29.74 0.28 -27.90
CA TYR A 359 29.95 -1.01 -27.24
C TYR A 359 31.05 -1.83 -27.93
N ASN A 360 30.97 -1.97 -29.26
CA ASN A 360 31.96 -2.73 -30.04
C ASN A 360 33.35 -2.10 -29.97
N LYS A 361 33.46 -0.77 -30.03
CA LYS A 361 34.73 -0.07 -29.84
C LYS A 361 35.32 -0.36 -28.46
N LYS A 362 34.54 -0.23 -27.38
CA LYS A 362 35.01 -0.55 -26.01
C LYS A 362 35.55 -1.98 -25.94
N ARG A 363 34.83 -2.96 -26.47
CA ARG A 363 35.22 -4.38 -26.47
C ARG A 363 36.51 -4.63 -27.26
N PHE A 364 36.66 -3.99 -28.42
CA PHE A 364 37.85 -4.09 -29.25
C PHE A 364 39.10 -3.55 -28.54
N TYR A 365 38.98 -2.37 -27.89
CA TYR A 365 40.09 -1.76 -27.16
C TYR A 365 40.40 -2.45 -25.82
N SER A 366 39.43 -3.09 -25.16
CA SER A 366 39.65 -3.78 -23.87
C SER A 366 40.27 -5.17 -24.00
N GLY A 367 40.48 -5.70 -25.21
CA GLY A 367 41.07 -7.02 -25.44
C GLY A 367 40.26 -8.19 -24.86
N SER A 368 39.02 -7.95 -24.41
CA SER A 368 38.17 -8.94 -23.76
C SER A 368 37.57 -9.89 -24.79
N GLN A 369 38.28 -11.00 -25.05
CA GLN A 369 37.74 -12.18 -25.72
C GLN A 369 36.96 -13.02 -24.70
N ASP A 370 35.70 -12.67 -24.45
CA ASP A 370 34.76 -13.56 -23.77
C ASP A 370 34.20 -14.55 -24.81
N PRO A 371 34.55 -15.86 -24.75
CA PRO A 371 34.18 -16.86 -25.76
C PRO A 371 32.67 -17.12 -25.84
N SER A 372 31.89 -16.69 -24.84
CA SER A 372 30.43 -16.83 -24.83
C SER A 372 29.71 -15.87 -25.80
N LEU A 373 30.45 -14.97 -26.46
CA LEU A 373 29.92 -13.85 -27.25
C LEU A 373 30.17 -13.95 -28.77
N ASP A 374 30.69 -15.08 -29.27
CA ASP A 374 31.05 -15.28 -30.69
C ASP A 374 29.84 -15.51 -31.63
N ASP A 375 28.63 -15.54 -31.08
CA ASP A 375 27.40 -15.76 -31.84
C ASP A 375 26.77 -14.45 -32.38
N GLU A 376 27.63 -13.50 -32.76
CA GLU A 376 27.22 -12.16 -33.23
C GLU A 376 26.40 -12.23 -34.54
N ASN A 377 26.74 -13.19 -35.40
CA ASN A 377 25.99 -13.48 -36.62
C ASN A 377 24.60 -14.04 -36.33
N PHE A 378 24.42 -14.88 -35.30
CA PHE A 378 23.09 -15.39 -34.92
C PHE A 378 22.20 -14.26 -34.42
N PHE A 379 22.73 -13.36 -33.58
CA PHE A 379 21.98 -12.24 -33.03
C PHE A 379 21.55 -11.23 -34.12
N ILE A 380 22.46 -10.83 -35.00
CA ILE A 380 22.15 -9.93 -36.12
C ILE A 380 21.14 -10.59 -37.07
N ASN A 381 21.26 -11.89 -37.34
CA ASN A 381 20.31 -12.61 -38.19
C ASN A 381 18.93 -12.77 -37.53
N GLN A 382 18.84 -12.91 -36.21
CA GLN A 382 17.57 -12.91 -35.47
C GLN A 382 16.87 -11.56 -35.54
N ILE A 383 17.59 -10.45 -35.33
CA ILE A 383 17.03 -9.10 -35.46
C ILE A 383 16.56 -8.85 -36.90
N LYS A 384 17.38 -9.19 -37.91
CA LYS A 384 16.99 -9.07 -39.33
C LYS A 384 15.73 -9.90 -39.64
N ARG A 385 15.64 -11.14 -39.17
CA ARG A 385 14.43 -11.99 -39.34
C ARG A 385 13.19 -11.38 -38.68
N MET A 386 13.33 -10.79 -37.49
CA MET A 386 12.23 -10.08 -36.83
C MET A 386 11.84 -8.77 -37.52
N GLN A 387 12.74 -8.13 -38.26
CA GLN A 387 12.41 -6.97 -39.09
C GLN A 387 11.69 -7.38 -40.38
N TYR A 388 12.07 -8.51 -40.99
CA TYR A 388 11.46 -9.02 -42.23
C TYR A 388 10.04 -9.60 -42.05
N ASN A 389 9.68 -10.09 -40.86
CA ASN A 389 8.36 -10.70 -40.61
C ASN A 389 7.26 -9.69 -40.22
N PHE A 390 7.53 -8.38 -40.23
CA PHE A 390 6.59 -7.33 -39.83
C PHE A 390 6.42 -6.19 -40.86
N ASN A 391 7.02 -6.35 -42.04
CA ASN A 391 6.62 -5.66 -43.27
C ASN A 391 5.76 -6.61 -44.10
#